data_AF-A0A8C4RSI8-F1
#
_entry.id   AF-A0A8C4RSI8-F1
#
_cell.length_a   1.000
_cell.length_b   1.000
_cell.length_c   1.000
_cell.angle_alpha   90.00
_cell.angle_beta   90.00
_cell.angle_gamma   90.00
#
_symmetry.space_group_name_H-M   'P 1'
#
loop_
_entity.id
_entity.type
_entity.pdbx_description
1 polymer ?
#
loop_
_entity_poly.entity_id
_entity_poly.type
_entity_poly.pdbx_seq_one_letter_code
_entity_poly.pdbx_strand_id
1 'polypeptide(L)'
;MFGSAVPLPGPPGPPGQPGPPGIGTANAVITYRNLEGLLRDSYRTAEGTLIYITDKSELYIRVRQGWRKVQLGDLIPITGDSPPLPGSPVLVRDIYLHLVALNAPLSGDMMGIRGADNQCFQQARAMGLVSTYRAFLSSQLQDLATIVKKADRFNTPIVNLKGEILFNNWIEIFANNGQFNPQIPIYSFDGRNVLTDPSWPQKMIWHGSSPGGIRLMSSYCEAWRAGDMAVTGQASFLPRVK
;
A
#
# COMPACT_ATOMS: atom_id res chain seq x y z
N MET A 1 -19.37 -36.09 -66.68
CA MET A 1 -19.42 -34.89 -65.83
C MET A 1 -18.30 -35.00 -64.81
N PHE A 2 -17.24 -34.23 -64.98
CA PHE A 2 -16.16 -34.13 -63.98
C PHE A 2 -16.63 -33.15 -62.91
N GLY A 3 -16.91 -33.65 -61.71
CA GLY A 3 -17.26 -32.83 -60.55
C GLY A 3 -15.99 -32.23 -59.94
N SER A 4 -15.93 -30.91 -59.90
CA SER A 4 -14.82 -30.14 -59.34
C SER A 4 -14.52 -30.51 -57.88
N ALA A 5 -13.26 -30.84 -57.59
CA ALA A 5 -12.79 -30.97 -56.22
C ALA A 5 -12.58 -29.58 -55.61
N VAL A 6 -13.33 -29.29 -54.54
CA VAL A 6 -13.19 -28.04 -53.77
C VAL A 6 -12.06 -28.24 -52.74
N PRO A 7 -11.06 -27.34 -52.67
CA PRO A 7 -10.02 -27.43 -51.65
C PRO A 7 -10.62 -27.05 -50.29
N LEU A 8 -10.75 -28.04 -49.40
CA LEU A 8 -11.08 -27.82 -47.99
C LEU A 8 -9.79 -27.45 -47.25
N PRO A 9 -9.76 -26.37 -46.46
CA PRO A 9 -8.64 -26.07 -45.58
C PRO A 9 -8.40 -27.23 -44.61
N GLY A 10 -7.14 -27.63 -44.45
CA GLY A 10 -6.77 -28.65 -43.47
C GLY A 10 -7.15 -28.21 -42.04
N PRO A 11 -7.40 -29.16 -41.12
CA PRO A 11 -7.70 -28.83 -39.74
C PRO A 11 -6.57 -27.99 -39.13
N PRO A 12 -6.87 -27.01 -38.25
CA PRO A 12 -5.87 -26.26 -37.53
C PRO A 12 -4.88 -27.20 -36.83
N GLY A 13 -3.59 -26.89 -36.93
CA GLY A 13 -2.55 -27.65 -36.25
C GLY A 13 -2.77 -27.69 -34.74
N PRO A 14 -2.30 -28.73 -34.05
CA PRO A 14 -2.39 -28.79 -32.59
C PRO A 14 -1.71 -27.57 -31.96
N PRO A 15 -2.21 -27.08 -30.80
CA PRO A 15 -1.54 -26.01 -30.06
C PRO A 15 -0.06 -26.35 -29.85
N GLY A 16 0.81 -25.36 -30.10
CA GLY A 16 2.24 -25.51 -29.83
C GLY A 16 2.48 -25.89 -28.37
N GLN A 17 3.57 -26.61 -28.10
CA GLN A 17 3.93 -26.96 -26.73
C GLN A 17 4.03 -25.68 -25.88
N PRO A 18 3.54 -25.70 -24.63
CA PRO A 18 3.77 -24.62 -23.68
C PRO A 18 5.26 -24.27 -23.65
N GLY A 19 5.58 -22.99 -23.77
CA GLY A 19 6.95 -22.53 -23.63
C GLY A 19 7.54 -22.97 -22.28
N PRO A 20 8.88 -23.12 -22.18
CA PRO A 20 9.51 -23.47 -20.92
C PRO A 20 9.07 -22.49 -19.82
N PRO A 21 8.87 -22.97 -18.57
CA PRO A 21 8.47 -22.12 -17.46
C PRO A 21 9.39 -20.91 -17.39
N GLY A 22 8.82 -19.71 -17.47
CA GLY A 22 9.56 -18.49 -17.17
C GLY A 22 10.14 -18.66 -15.78
N ILE A 23 11.48 -18.57 -15.67
CA ILE A 23 12.19 -18.66 -14.40
C ILE A 23 11.67 -17.51 -13.54
N GLY A 24 10.70 -17.83 -12.69
CA GLY A 24 10.21 -16.95 -11.65
C GLY A 24 11.39 -16.51 -10.82
N THR A 25 11.47 -15.21 -10.58
CA THR A 25 12.31 -14.50 -9.60
C THR A 25 12.81 -15.41 -8.48
N ALA A 26 13.94 -16.09 -8.71
CA ALA A 26 14.72 -16.68 -7.65
C ALA A 26 15.35 -15.50 -6.90
N ASN A 27 15.28 -15.51 -5.58
CA ASN A 27 16.04 -14.59 -4.74
C ASN A 27 17.49 -14.58 -5.26
N ALA A 28 17.92 -13.48 -5.87
CA ALA A 28 19.22 -13.39 -6.54
C ALA A 28 20.40 -13.50 -5.56
N VAL A 29 20.11 -13.49 -4.25
CA VAL A 29 21.09 -13.55 -3.16
C VAL A 29 20.66 -14.63 -2.16
N ILE A 30 21.56 -15.58 -1.88
CA ILE A 30 21.37 -16.61 -0.84
C ILE A 30 21.74 -16.00 0.51
N THR A 31 21.05 -16.36 1.59
CA THR A 31 21.32 -15.80 2.93
C THR A 31 21.76 -16.87 3.91
N TYR A 32 22.86 -16.62 4.64
CA TYR A 32 23.33 -17.46 5.75
C TYR A 32 23.39 -16.64 7.04
N ARG A 33 23.21 -17.29 8.19
CA ARG A 33 23.35 -16.64 9.49
C ARG A 33 24.79 -16.16 9.71
N ASN A 34 25.74 -17.08 9.53
CA ASN A 34 27.16 -16.86 9.81
C ASN A 34 28.07 -17.48 8.73
N LEU A 35 29.38 -17.23 8.84
CA LEU A 35 30.38 -17.71 7.89
C LEU A 35 30.52 -19.25 7.90
N GLU A 36 30.27 -19.90 9.04
CA GLU A 36 30.34 -21.37 9.13
C GLU A 36 29.26 -22.02 8.24
N GLY A 37 28.05 -21.46 8.23
CA GLY A 37 26.98 -21.89 7.33
C GLY A 37 27.36 -21.76 5.86
N LEU A 38 28.00 -20.64 5.48
CA LEU A 38 28.53 -20.45 4.13
C LEU A 38 29.57 -21.52 3.76
N LEU A 39 30.53 -21.78 4.64
CA LEU A 39 31.62 -22.72 4.38
C LEU A 39 31.11 -24.16 4.22
N ARG A 40 30.08 -24.55 4.97
CA ARG A 40 29.44 -25.88 4.85
C ARG A 40 28.84 -26.12 3.47
N ASP A 41 28.26 -25.10 2.84
CA ASP A 41 27.59 -25.22 1.54
C ASP A 41 28.42 -24.68 0.36
N SER A 42 29.63 -24.19 0.64
CA SER A 42 30.50 -23.52 -0.32
C SER A 42 30.84 -24.36 -1.56
N TYR A 43 30.90 -25.69 -1.43
CA TYR A 43 31.22 -26.60 -2.53
C TYR A 43 30.06 -26.80 -3.51
N ARG A 44 28.82 -26.52 -3.09
CA ARG A 44 27.61 -26.66 -3.92
C ARG A 44 27.27 -25.39 -4.69
N THR A 45 28.00 -24.31 -4.45
CA THR A 45 27.64 -22.99 -4.98
C THR A 45 28.39 -22.69 -6.27
N ALA A 46 27.63 -22.31 -7.30
CA ALA A 46 28.16 -21.94 -8.61
C ALA A 46 28.94 -20.61 -8.55
N GLU A 47 29.93 -20.46 -9.44
CA GLU A 47 30.62 -19.18 -9.62
C GLU A 47 29.63 -18.09 -10.05
N GLY A 48 29.79 -16.88 -9.51
CA GLY A 48 28.87 -15.76 -9.75
C GLY A 48 27.71 -15.65 -8.77
N THR A 49 27.49 -16.62 -7.89
CA THR A 49 26.45 -16.51 -6.85
C THR A 49 26.79 -15.45 -5.80
N LEU A 50 25.79 -14.63 -5.46
CA LEU A 50 25.84 -13.62 -4.40
C LEU A 50 25.25 -14.18 -3.12
N ILE A 51 25.91 -13.92 -1.99
CA ILE A 51 25.51 -14.41 -0.67
C ILE A 51 25.62 -13.32 0.38
N TYR A 52 24.61 -13.21 1.23
CA TYR A 52 24.58 -12.28 2.36
C TYR A 52 24.69 -13.02 3.70
N ILE A 53 25.60 -12.59 4.56
CA ILE A 53 25.77 -13.08 5.94
C ILE A 53 25.07 -12.11 6.90
N THR A 54 24.01 -12.57 7.57
CA THR A 54 23.16 -11.69 8.39
C THR A 54 23.85 -11.17 9.65
N ASP A 55 24.65 -12.01 10.33
CA ASP A 55 25.23 -11.65 11.64
C ASP A 55 26.23 -10.48 11.54
N LYS A 56 26.90 -10.35 10.39
CA LYS A 56 27.91 -9.30 10.13
C LYS A 56 27.46 -8.27 9.11
N SER A 57 26.28 -8.45 8.51
CA SER A 57 25.79 -7.63 7.39
C SER A 57 26.79 -7.53 6.24
N GLU A 58 27.38 -8.67 5.85
CA GLU A 58 28.42 -8.74 4.83
C GLU A 58 27.92 -9.45 3.56
N LEU A 59 28.23 -8.89 2.39
CA LEU A 59 27.94 -9.50 1.09
C LEU A 59 29.19 -10.16 0.51
N TYR A 60 29.05 -11.34 -0.06
CA TYR A 60 30.12 -12.11 -0.71
C TYR A 60 29.69 -12.54 -2.11
N ILE A 61 30.67 -12.67 -3.01
CA ILE A 61 30.49 -13.26 -4.34
C ILE A 61 31.38 -14.49 -4.49
N ARG A 62 30.84 -15.57 -5.08
CA ARG A 62 31.62 -16.77 -5.42
C ARG A 62 32.49 -16.49 -6.64
N VAL A 63 33.80 -16.63 -6.48
CA VAL A 63 34.81 -16.56 -7.55
C VAL A 63 35.53 -17.89 -7.66
N ARG A 64 36.18 -18.21 -8.78
CA ARG A 64 36.88 -19.49 -9.02
C ARG A 64 37.58 -20.14 -7.81
N GLN A 65 38.35 -19.37 -7.03
CA GLN A 65 39.15 -19.86 -5.90
C GLN A 65 38.53 -19.70 -4.51
N GLY A 66 37.29 -19.19 -4.39
CA GLY A 66 36.61 -19.08 -3.09
C GLY A 66 35.57 -17.97 -3.04
N TRP A 67 35.50 -17.29 -1.90
CA TRP A 67 34.59 -16.18 -1.64
C TRP A 67 35.33 -14.87 -1.61
N ARG A 68 34.82 -13.86 -2.32
CA ARG A 68 35.31 -12.49 -2.25
C ARG A 68 34.27 -11.63 -1.54
N LYS A 69 34.69 -10.95 -0.47
CA LYS A 69 33.85 -9.98 0.23
C LYS A 69 33.63 -8.78 -0.70
N VAL A 70 32.37 -8.38 -0.86
CA VAL A 70 31.97 -7.15 -1.54
C VAL A 70 31.98 -6.04 -0.50
N GLN A 71 32.73 -4.96 -0.76
CA GLN A 71 32.69 -3.78 0.09
C GLN A 71 31.35 -3.08 -0.12
N LEU A 72 30.52 -3.09 0.91
CA LEU A 72 29.29 -2.32 0.95
C LEU A 72 29.65 -0.88 1.31
N GLY A 73 28.97 0.07 0.70
CA GLY A 73 29.09 1.49 1.06
C GLY A 73 28.43 1.78 2.40
N ASP A 74 28.25 3.07 2.68
CA ASP A 74 27.59 3.50 3.91
C ASP A 74 26.19 2.91 4.03
N LEU A 75 25.87 2.43 5.23
CA LEU A 75 24.52 1.95 5.54
C LEU A 75 23.57 3.14 5.44
N ILE A 76 22.63 3.09 4.51
CA ILE A 76 21.51 4.01 4.47
C ILE A 76 20.59 3.59 5.63
N PRO A 77 20.49 4.38 6.72
CA PRO A 77 19.64 4.01 7.83
C PRO A 77 18.20 3.96 7.36
N ILE A 78 17.48 2.90 7.72
CA ILE A 78 16.02 2.90 7.62
C ILE A 78 15.57 3.98 8.61
N THR A 79 15.00 5.05 8.09
CA THR A 79 14.62 6.25 8.84
C THR A 79 13.72 5.86 10.01
N GLY A 80 14.26 5.91 11.22
CA GLY A 80 13.58 5.50 12.45
C GLY A 80 14.43 5.60 13.73
N ASP A 81 15.76 5.45 13.64
CA ASP A 81 16.61 5.31 14.85
C ASP A 81 17.89 6.17 14.86
N SER A 82 17.86 7.41 14.39
CA SER A 82 19.03 8.30 14.52
C SER A 82 18.66 9.70 14.98
N PRO A 83 19.21 10.18 16.11
CA PRO A 83 19.18 11.59 16.47
C PRO A 83 19.87 12.40 15.36
N PRO A 84 19.32 13.55 14.94
CA PRO A 84 19.92 14.34 13.87
C PRO A 84 21.30 14.88 14.30
N LEU A 85 22.29 14.73 13.42
CA LEU A 85 23.56 15.44 13.53
C LEU A 85 23.35 16.94 13.29
N PRO A 86 23.92 17.83 14.12
CA PRO A 86 23.78 19.27 13.93
C PRO A 86 24.59 19.75 12.72
N GLY A 87 23.92 20.34 11.72
CA GLY A 87 24.57 21.24 10.76
C GLY A 87 24.33 21.03 9.26
N SER A 88 23.57 20.04 8.83
CA SER A 88 23.25 19.85 7.40
C SER A 88 21.79 20.16 7.11
N PRO A 89 21.45 21.10 6.21
CA PRO A 89 20.08 21.26 5.73
C PRO A 89 19.81 20.17 4.70
N VAL A 90 19.70 18.92 5.15
CA VAL A 90 18.99 17.91 4.38
C VAL A 90 17.55 18.37 4.43
N LEU A 91 16.99 18.76 3.28
CA LEU A 91 15.55 18.88 3.12
C LEU A 91 14.99 17.44 3.20
N VAL A 92 15.01 16.85 4.40
CA VAL A 92 14.21 15.67 4.74
C VAL A 92 12.80 16.18 4.58
N ARG A 93 12.24 15.99 3.38
CA ARG A 93 10.81 16.09 3.22
C ARG A 93 10.31 14.95 4.07
N ASP A 94 9.87 15.24 5.28
CA ASP A 94 9.17 14.25 6.06
C ASP A 94 7.96 13.81 5.21
N ILE A 95 8.07 12.62 4.63
CA ILE A 95 7.03 12.08 3.76
C ILE A 95 5.97 11.53 4.69
N TYR A 96 4.82 12.17 4.72
CA TYR A 96 3.66 11.75 5.48
C TYR A 96 2.46 11.52 4.57
N LEU A 97 1.65 10.52 4.90
CA LEU A 97 0.32 10.34 4.32
C LEU A 97 -0.68 11.08 5.19
N HIS A 98 -1.36 12.08 4.64
CA HIS A 98 -2.36 12.83 5.38
C HIS A 98 -3.72 12.14 5.26
N LEU A 99 -4.32 11.81 6.40
CA LEU A 99 -5.71 11.34 6.51
C LEU A 99 -6.58 12.50 7.00
N VAL A 100 -7.43 12.99 6.11
CA VAL A 100 -8.22 14.21 6.29
C VAL A 100 -9.67 13.91 5.89
N ALA A 101 -10.63 14.39 6.69
CA ALA A 101 -12.04 14.22 6.38
C ALA A 101 -12.54 15.28 5.37
N LEU A 102 -13.61 14.94 4.65
CA LEU A 102 -14.38 15.95 3.93
C LEU A 102 -15.04 16.91 4.93
N ASN A 103 -15.45 18.09 4.46
CA ASN A 103 -16.06 19.17 5.25
C ASN A 103 -17.55 18.94 5.58
N ALA A 104 -18.14 17.83 5.14
CA ALA A 104 -19.51 17.45 5.53
C ALA A 104 -19.65 15.93 5.52
N PRO A 105 -20.56 15.36 6.34
CA PRO A 105 -20.93 13.96 6.22
C PRO A 105 -21.61 13.71 4.86
N LEU A 106 -21.36 12.53 4.28
CA LEU A 106 -21.97 12.10 3.03
C LEU A 106 -22.84 10.86 3.23
N SER A 107 -23.89 10.76 2.42
CA SER A 107 -24.68 9.53 2.26
C SER A 107 -23.89 8.49 1.45
N GLY A 108 -24.49 7.30 1.27
CA GLY A 108 -23.93 6.27 0.39
C GLY A 108 -23.87 6.67 -1.10
N ASP A 109 -24.70 7.63 -1.54
CA ASP A 109 -24.60 8.20 -2.89
C ASP A 109 -23.58 9.34 -2.89
N MET A 110 -22.38 9.01 -3.36
CA MET A 110 -21.27 9.94 -3.53
C MET A 110 -20.99 10.18 -5.02
N MET A 111 -21.95 9.89 -5.91
CA MET A 111 -21.77 9.85 -7.37
C MET A 111 -20.67 8.85 -7.78
N GLY A 112 -20.58 7.74 -7.05
CA GLY A 112 -19.56 6.71 -7.19
C GLY A 112 -18.16 7.14 -6.70
N ILE A 113 -17.19 6.23 -6.80
CA ILE A 113 -15.82 6.49 -6.32
C ILE A 113 -15.16 7.73 -6.97
N ARG A 114 -15.50 8.03 -8.23
CA ARG A 114 -14.99 9.21 -8.93
C ARG A 114 -15.54 10.51 -8.35
N GLY A 115 -16.82 10.52 -7.93
CA GLY A 115 -17.41 11.66 -7.26
C GLY A 115 -16.79 11.89 -5.87
N ALA A 116 -16.57 10.82 -5.12
CA ALA A 116 -15.87 10.87 -3.83
C ALA A 116 -14.42 11.39 -3.99
N ASP A 117 -13.64 10.83 -4.92
CA ASP A 117 -12.28 11.29 -5.24
C ASP A 117 -12.27 12.77 -5.66
N ASN A 118 -13.24 13.21 -6.45
CA ASN A 118 -13.37 14.60 -6.87
C ASN A 118 -13.68 15.54 -5.70
N GLN A 119 -14.52 15.13 -4.72
CA GLN A 119 -14.75 15.93 -3.51
C GLN A 119 -13.47 16.10 -2.69
N CYS A 120 -12.68 15.04 -2.52
CA CYS A 120 -11.38 15.12 -1.85
C CYS A 120 -10.44 16.10 -2.58
N PHE A 121 -10.37 16.02 -3.91
CA PHE A 121 -9.55 16.93 -4.71
C PHE A 121 -9.98 18.39 -4.56
N GLN A 122 -11.27 18.68 -4.72
CA GLN A 122 -11.79 20.05 -4.67
C GLN A 122 -11.59 20.70 -3.30
N GLN A 123 -11.90 19.99 -2.22
CA GLN A 123 -11.76 20.54 -0.87
C GLN A 123 -10.30 20.73 -0.46
N ALA A 124 -9.41 19.80 -0.83
CA ALA A 124 -7.97 19.97 -0.60
C ALA A 124 -7.44 21.22 -1.32
N ARG A 125 -7.83 21.43 -2.59
CA ARG A 125 -7.40 22.58 -3.38
C ARG A 125 -7.95 23.91 -2.85
N ALA A 126 -9.19 23.92 -2.37
CA ALA A 126 -9.79 25.10 -1.74
C ALA A 126 -8.99 25.57 -0.51
N MET A 127 -8.31 24.65 0.17
CA MET A 127 -7.44 24.92 1.32
C MET A 127 -5.96 25.09 0.96
N GLY A 128 -5.64 25.20 -0.33
CA GLY A 128 -4.26 25.40 -0.81
C GLY A 128 -3.35 24.18 -0.69
N LEU A 129 -3.89 22.99 -0.41
CA LEU A 129 -3.10 21.78 -0.31
C LEU A 129 -2.66 21.32 -1.69
N VAL A 130 -1.36 21.12 -1.87
CA VAL A 130 -0.74 20.78 -3.17
C VAL A 130 -0.73 19.27 -3.45
N SER A 131 -0.81 18.43 -2.42
CA SER A 131 -0.82 16.96 -2.53
C SER A 131 -2.06 16.41 -3.23
N THR A 132 -1.97 15.17 -3.71
CA THR A 132 -3.09 14.43 -4.31
C THR A 132 -3.86 13.68 -3.24
N TYR A 133 -5.14 14.00 -3.07
CA TYR A 133 -6.04 13.29 -2.16
C TYR A 133 -6.97 12.35 -2.93
N ARG A 134 -7.25 11.19 -2.34
CA ARG A 134 -8.20 10.19 -2.83
C ARG A 134 -9.12 9.76 -1.69
N ALA A 135 -10.32 9.30 -2.03
CA ALA A 135 -11.29 8.82 -1.06
C ALA A 135 -10.80 7.56 -0.36
N PHE A 136 -10.98 7.50 0.96
CA PHE A 136 -10.66 6.33 1.79
C PHE A 136 -11.79 5.28 1.70
N LEU A 137 -12.01 4.73 0.50
CA LEU A 137 -13.11 3.81 0.23
C LEU A 137 -12.63 2.67 -0.69
N SER A 138 -13.07 1.44 -0.41
CA SER A 138 -13.03 0.38 -1.42
C SER A 138 -13.93 0.75 -2.61
N SER A 139 -13.60 0.28 -3.80
CA SER A 139 -14.42 0.44 -5.01
C SER A 139 -14.55 -0.88 -5.77
N GLN A 140 -15.33 -0.89 -6.86
CA GLN A 140 -15.58 -2.08 -7.68
C GLN A 140 -14.29 -2.81 -8.12
N LEU A 141 -13.22 -2.07 -8.41
CA LEU A 141 -11.96 -2.59 -8.94
C LEU A 141 -10.76 -2.33 -8.03
N GLN A 142 -10.96 -1.76 -6.84
CA GLN A 142 -9.86 -1.39 -5.95
C GLN A 142 -10.19 -1.70 -4.50
N ASP A 143 -9.30 -2.47 -3.86
CA ASP A 143 -9.32 -2.69 -2.43
C ASP A 143 -8.75 -1.48 -1.69
N LEU A 144 -9.36 -1.10 -0.57
CA LEU A 144 -8.90 0.00 0.27
C LEU A 144 -7.42 -0.14 0.64
N ALA A 145 -6.97 -1.33 1.01
CA ALA A 145 -5.56 -1.61 1.35
C ALA A 145 -4.57 -1.29 0.22
N THR A 146 -5.05 -1.13 -1.03
CA THR A 146 -4.22 -0.89 -2.20
C THR A 146 -4.22 0.55 -2.72
N ILE A 147 -4.96 1.47 -2.08
CA ILE A 147 -5.01 2.89 -2.50
C ILE A 147 -3.62 3.54 -2.44
N VAL A 148 -2.88 3.30 -1.37
CA VAL A 148 -1.51 3.78 -1.19
C VAL A 148 -0.55 2.92 -2.01
N LYS A 149 0.45 3.55 -2.65
CA LYS A 149 1.48 2.86 -3.45
C LYS A 149 2.26 1.91 -2.56
N LYS A 150 2.66 0.75 -3.10
CA LYS A 150 3.34 -0.31 -2.33
C LYS A 150 4.59 0.18 -1.57
N ALA A 151 5.35 1.10 -2.15
CA ALA A 151 6.57 1.65 -1.54
C ALA A 151 6.30 2.45 -0.25
N ASP A 152 5.13 3.09 -0.15
CA ASP A 152 4.81 4.01 0.95
C ASP A 152 4.04 3.31 2.09
N ARG A 153 3.76 2.00 1.98
CA ARG A 153 2.86 1.33 2.92
C ARG A 153 3.49 1.01 4.28
N PHE A 154 4.80 0.80 4.32
CA PHE A 154 5.50 0.29 5.51
C PHE A 154 6.22 1.36 6.31
N ASN A 155 6.75 2.39 5.62
CA ASN A 155 7.69 3.35 6.21
C ASN A 155 7.17 4.79 6.20
N THR A 156 5.89 4.99 5.86
CA THR A 156 5.30 6.33 5.75
C THR A 156 4.22 6.50 6.81
N PRO A 157 4.44 7.36 7.82
CA PRO A 157 3.46 7.61 8.86
C PRO A 157 2.18 8.23 8.30
N ILE A 158 1.06 7.91 8.95
CA ILE A 158 -0.23 8.51 8.65
C ILE A 158 -0.52 9.56 9.68
N VAL A 159 -0.70 10.80 9.22
CA VAL A 159 -0.93 11.96 10.07
C VAL A 159 -2.28 12.59 9.78
N ASN A 160 -2.82 13.32 10.75
CA ASN A 160 -3.98 14.18 10.51
C ASN A 160 -3.58 15.46 9.74
N LEU A 161 -4.54 16.37 9.51
CA LEU A 161 -4.27 17.64 8.79
C LEU A 161 -3.16 18.50 9.42
N LYS A 162 -2.93 18.38 10.74
CA LYS A 162 -1.93 19.17 11.49
C LYS A 162 -0.59 18.44 11.66
N GLY A 163 -0.41 17.27 11.07
CA GLY A 163 0.82 16.49 11.18
C GLY A 163 0.92 15.61 12.42
N GLU A 164 -0.16 15.46 13.21
CA GLU A 164 -0.17 14.56 14.36
C GLU A 164 -0.38 13.11 13.90
N ILE A 165 0.43 12.18 14.39
CA ILE A 165 0.44 10.78 13.94
C ILE A 165 -0.85 10.07 14.41
N LEU A 166 -1.60 9.51 13.46
CA LEU A 166 -2.76 8.64 13.70
C LEU A 166 -2.37 7.16 13.70
N PHE A 167 -1.49 6.76 12.76
CA PHE A 167 -0.99 5.39 12.60
C PHE A 167 0.49 5.42 12.21
N ASN A 168 1.29 4.43 12.62
CA ASN A 168 2.72 4.44 12.29
C ASN A 168 2.96 4.20 10.80
N ASN A 169 2.05 3.47 10.13
CA ASN A 169 2.08 3.25 8.69
C ASN A 169 0.72 2.74 8.13
N TRP A 170 0.65 2.55 6.82
CA TRP A 170 -0.57 2.07 6.11
C TRP A 170 -1.02 0.67 6.49
N ILE A 171 -0.08 -0.24 6.74
CA ILE A 171 -0.41 -1.63 7.04
C ILE A 171 -1.06 -1.75 8.42
N GLU A 172 -0.67 -0.91 9.39
CA GLU A 172 -1.23 -0.94 10.75
C GLU A 172 -2.74 -0.70 10.81
N ILE A 173 -3.29 0.11 9.90
CA ILE A 173 -4.75 0.32 9.81
C ILE A 173 -5.45 -1.03 9.69
N PHE A 174 -4.94 -1.94 8.87
CA PHE A 174 -5.58 -3.22 8.57
C PHE A 174 -5.14 -4.35 9.51
N ALA A 175 -3.98 -4.20 10.16
CA ALA A 175 -3.49 -5.16 11.15
C ALA A 175 -4.24 -5.06 12.48
N ASN A 176 -4.61 -3.83 12.89
CA ASN A 176 -5.19 -3.55 14.20
C ASN A 176 -6.68 -3.18 14.14
N ASN A 177 -7.40 -3.61 13.09
CA ASN A 177 -8.81 -3.27 12.87
C ASN A 177 -9.11 -1.76 12.94
N GLY A 178 -8.18 -0.92 12.47
CA GLY A 178 -8.34 0.54 12.40
C GLY A 178 -8.29 1.26 13.75
N GLN A 179 -7.83 0.62 14.82
CA GLN A 179 -7.69 1.27 16.12
C GLN A 179 -6.58 2.33 16.11
N PHE A 180 -6.89 3.51 16.61
CA PHE A 180 -5.95 4.63 16.79
C PHE A 180 -6.19 5.33 18.13
N ASN A 181 -5.25 6.18 18.55
CA ASN A 181 -5.36 6.93 19.79
C ASN A 181 -6.53 7.95 19.71
N PRO A 182 -7.59 7.81 20.52
CA PRO A 182 -8.77 8.68 20.43
C PRO A 182 -8.52 10.12 20.90
N GLN A 183 -7.38 10.38 21.56
CA GLN A 183 -6.97 11.74 21.96
C GLN A 183 -6.45 12.56 20.77
N ILE A 184 -6.12 11.91 19.65
CA ILE A 184 -5.58 12.56 18.45
C ILE A 184 -6.74 12.87 17.50
N PRO A 185 -7.02 14.16 17.20
CA PRO A 185 -8.15 14.52 16.36
C PRO A 185 -8.02 14.06 14.91
N ILE A 186 -9.17 13.78 14.29
CA ILE A 186 -9.29 13.75 12.84
C ILE A 186 -9.87 15.09 12.41
N TYR A 187 -9.15 15.81 11.56
CA TYR A 187 -9.59 17.11 11.05
C TYR A 187 -10.23 16.97 9.66
N SER A 188 -11.26 17.76 9.39
CA SER A 188 -11.73 18.05 8.03
C SER A 188 -10.77 19.00 7.32
N PHE A 189 -10.88 19.13 5.99
CA PHE A 189 -10.04 20.04 5.21
C PHE A 189 -10.10 21.49 5.71
N ASP A 190 -11.27 21.95 6.15
CA ASP A 190 -11.44 23.28 6.76
C ASP A 190 -11.01 23.39 8.24
N GLY A 191 -10.40 22.35 8.80
CA GLY A 191 -9.72 22.38 10.10
C GLY A 191 -10.61 22.07 11.31
N ARG A 192 -11.85 21.61 11.12
CA ARG A 192 -12.74 21.22 12.22
C ARG A 192 -12.43 19.82 12.73
N ASN A 193 -12.50 19.61 14.05
CA ASN A 193 -12.28 18.30 14.66
C ASN A 193 -13.55 17.44 14.53
N VAL A 194 -13.53 16.45 13.63
CA VAL A 194 -14.67 15.58 13.33
C VAL A 194 -15.18 14.81 14.55
N LEU A 195 -14.30 14.47 15.51
CA LEU A 195 -14.69 13.70 16.69
C LEU A 195 -15.57 14.50 17.65
N THR A 196 -15.47 15.83 17.65
CA THR A 196 -16.17 16.71 18.60
C THR A 196 -17.15 17.68 17.93
N ASP A 197 -16.93 18.04 16.67
CA ASP A 197 -17.75 19.02 15.96
C ASP A 197 -19.18 18.51 15.70
N PRO A 198 -20.23 19.30 16.02
CA PRO A 198 -21.62 18.86 15.88
C PRO A 198 -22.08 18.65 14.43
N SER A 199 -21.35 19.18 13.44
CA SER A 199 -21.67 19.01 12.02
C SER A 199 -21.59 17.55 11.55
N TRP A 200 -20.91 16.69 12.32
CA TRP A 200 -20.92 15.23 12.17
C TRP A 200 -21.71 14.61 13.31
N PRO A 201 -23.05 14.51 13.23
CA PRO A 201 -23.85 13.96 14.32
C PRO A 201 -23.54 12.48 14.55
N GLN A 202 -23.25 11.74 13.48
CA GLN A 202 -22.84 10.34 13.52
C GLN A 202 -21.32 10.25 13.38
N LYS A 203 -20.64 9.84 14.46
CA LYS A 203 -19.18 9.65 14.48
C LYS A 203 -18.83 8.30 13.86
N MET A 204 -18.95 8.21 12.54
CA MET A 204 -18.66 7.01 11.76
C MET A 204 -17.98 7.35 10.44
N ILE A 205 -17.23 6.39 9.91
CA ILE A 205 -16.52 6.49 8.64
C ILE A 205 -16.96 5.38 7.69
N TRP A 206 -17.34 5.75 6.47
CA TRP A 206 -17.57 4.80 5.39
C TRP A 206 -16.23 4.23 4.91
N HIS A 207 -16.18 2.93 4.61
CA HIS A 207 -14.99 2.31 4.00
C HIS A 207 -15.34 1.21 2.97
N GLY A 208 -16.43 0.46 3.16
CA GLY A 208 -16.86 -0.57 2.21
C GLY A 208 -15.90 -1.77 2.11
N SER A 209 -15.17 -2.05 3.19
CA SER A 209 -14.08 -3.03 3.21
C SER A 209 -14.17 -3.97 4.41
N SER A 210 -13.60 -5.16 4.28
CA SER A 210 -13.32 -6.03 5.43
C SER A 210 -12.22 -5.41 6.33
N PRO A 211 -11.96 -5.96 7.53
CA PRO A 211 -10.87 -5.49 8.38
C PRO A 211 -9.49 -5.52 7.69
N GLY A 212 -9.26 -6.49 6.79
CA GLY A 212 -8.05 -6.56 5.96
C GLY A 212 -7.99 -5.57 4.79
N GLY A 213 -8.96 -4.64 4.70
CA GLY A 213 -9.03 -3.63 3.64
C GLY A 213 -9.44 -4.17 2.27
N ILE A 214 -10.04 -5.36 2.21
CA ILE A 214 -10.54 -5.98 0.96
C ILE A 214 -11.97 -5.50 0.70
N ARG A 215 -12.29 -5.15 -0.55
CA ARG A 215 -13.63 -4.65 -0.94
C ARG A 215 -14.74 -5.66 -0.63
N LEU A 216 -15.86 -5.16 -0.10
CA LEU A 216 -17.07 -5.94 0.12
C LEU A 216 -18.13 -5.52 -0.91
N MET A 217 -18.23 -6.27 -2.01
CA MET A 217 -19.13 -5.90 -3.13
C MET A 217 -20.62 -5.86 -2.76
N SER A 218 -21.01 -6.53 -1.67
CA SER A 218 -22.36 -6.49 -1.13
C SER A 218 -22.59 -5.37 -0.11
N SER A 219 -21.55 -4.65 0.32
CA SER A 219 -21.59 -3.70 1.45
C SER A 219 -20.74 -2.46 1.15
N TYR A 220 -21.05 -1.78 0.05
CA TYR A 220 -20.39 -0.54 -0.38
C TYR A 220 -21.33 0.40 -1.17
N CYS A 221 -22.62 0.43 -0.81
CA CYS A 221 -23.61 1.36 -1.37
C CYS A 221 -23.71 1.32 -2.91
N GLU A 222 -23.76 0.12 -3.50
CA GLU A 222 -23.73 -0.09 -4.97
C GLU A 222 -22.56 0.65 -5.67
N ALA A 223 -21.37 0.51 -5.08
CA ALA A 223 -20.17 1.24 -5.45
C ALA A 223 -20.33 2.77 -5.29
N TRP A 224 -20.92 3.16 -4.16
CA TRP A 224 -21.15 4.54 -3.71
C TRP A 224 -22.08 5.37 -4.59
N ARG A 225 -23.11 4.74 -5.16
CA ARG A 225 -24.10 5.35 -6.05
C ARG A 225 -25.52 5.36 -5.50
N ALA A 226 -25.72 4.80 -4.31
CA ALA A 226 -27.05 4.68 -3.70
C ALA A 226 -27.01 5.08 -2.23
N GLY A 227 -27.97 5.92 -1.84
CA GLY A 227 -28.17 6.39 -0.47
C GLY A 227 -29.44 5.85 0.19
N ASP A 228 -30.18 4.97 -0.49
CA ASP A 228 -31.45 4.42 -0.03
C ASP A 228 -31.31 3.51 1.19
N MET A 229 -32.32 3.50 2.07
CA MET A 229 -32.29 2.71 3.31
C MET A 229 -32.19 1.18 3.10
N ALA A 230 -32.56 0.69 1.91
CA ALA A 230 -32.45 -0.72 1.57
C ALA A 230 -31.04 -1.16 1.19
N VAL A 231 -30.16 -0.19 0.86
CA VAL A 231 -28.78 -0.45 0.43
C VAL A 231 -27.85 -0.20 1.61
N THR A 232 -26.92 -1.13 1.83
CA THR A 232 -25.97 -1.05 2.94
C THR A 232 -24.55 -0.79 2.45
N GLY A 233 -23.77 -0.17 3.34
CA GLY A 233 -22.34 0.02 3.19
C GLY A 233 -21.62 -0.40 4.47
N GLN A 234 -20.35 -0.79 4.34
CA GLN A 234 -19.53 -1.04 5.52
C GLN A 234 -18.99 0.28 6.06
N ALA A 235 -19.22 0.51 7.34
CA ALA A 235 -18.72 1.65 8.08
C ALA A 235 -18.14 1.22 9.44
N SER A 236 -17.33 2.09 10.03
CA SER A 236 -16.74 1.92 11.35
C SER A 236 -17.08 3.11 12.25
N PHE A 237 -17.39 2.86 13.52
CA PHE A 237 -17.57 3.93 14.49
C PHE A 237 -16.22 4.53 14.87
N LEU A 238 -16.15 5.85 14.86
CA LEU A 238 -15.00 6.57 15.40
C LEU A 238 -15.10 6.58 16.94
N PRO A 239 -13.96 6.49 17.64
CA PRO A 239 -13.96 6.48 19.10
C PRO A 239 -14.54 7.80 19.62
N ARG A 240 -15.34 7.69 20.70
CA ARG A 240 -15.83 8.86 21.42
C ARG A 240 -14.75 9.36 22.36
N VAL A 241 -14.42 10.64 22.25
CA VAL A 241 -13.65 11.33 23.28
C VAL A 241 -14.57 11.46 24.50
N LYS A 242 -14.18 10.84 25.62
CA LYS A 242 -14.86 11.02 26.91
C LYS A 242 -14.40 12.30 27.58
#